data_AF-A0A6P0N0K0-F1
#
_entry.id   AF-A0A6P0N0K0-F1
#
_cell.length_a   1.000
_cell.length_b   1.000
_cell.length_c   1.000
_cell.angle_alpha   90.00
_cell.angle_beta   90.00
_cell.angle_gamma   90.00
#
_symmetry.space_group_name_H-M   'P 1'
#
loop_
_entity.id
_entity.type
_entity.pdbx_description
1 polymer ?
#
loop_
_entity_poly.entity_id
_entity_poly.type
_entity_poly.pdbx_seq_one_letter_code
_entity_poly.pdbx_strand_id
1 'polypeptide(L)'
;MPIHLHRPIPEGFEIKQVRVVLKSSGWYAQLILQADVSVPEPMPDGDPIGIDLGLEKFLAVSTGELVERPRFFVDLQSKQRLLQRKLRNKKKG
;
A
#
# COMPACT_ATOMS: atom_id res chain seq x y z
N MET A 1 -29.90 4.33 7.52
CA MET A 1 -29.02 4.64 6.36
C MET A 1 -28.40 3.34 5.88
N PRO A 2 -28.53 2.97 4.59
CA PRO A 2 -27.85 1.81 4.05
C PRO A 2 -26.33 2.05 4.03
N ILE A 3 -25.54 1.08 4.50
CA ILE A 3 -24.07 1.11 4.44
C ILE A 3 -23.64 0.29 3.24
N HIS A 4 -22.83 0.87 2.35
CA HIS A 4 -22.22 0.13 1.25
C HIS A 4 -20.89 -0.47 1.71
N LEU A 5 -20.90 -1.76 2.04
CA LEU A 5 -19.71 -2.50 2.43
C LEU A 5 -19.07 -3.13 1.18
N HIS A 6 -17.94 -2.59 0.72
CA HIS A 6 -17.26 -3.09 -0.49
C HIS A 6 -16.73 -4.52 -0.37
N ARG A 7 -16.35 -4.94 0.84
CA ARG A 7 -15.79 -6.27 1.13
C ARG A 7 -16.26 -6.75 2.50
N PRO A 8 -16.60 -8.04 2.67
CA PRO A 8 -16.89 -8.59 3.99
C PRO A 8 -15.65 -8.49 4.90
N ILE A 9 -15.89 -8.42 6.21
CA ILE A 9 -14.81 -8.51 7.20
C ILE A 9 -14.29 -9.96 7.16
N PRO A 10 -12.98 -10.19 6.95
CA PRO A 10 -12.42 -11.53 6.93
C PRO A 10 -12.55 -12.23 8.28
N GLU A 11 -12.67 -13.55 8.27
CA GLU A 11 -12.71 -14.37 9.48
C GLU A 11 -11.38 -14.29 10.26
N GLY A 12 -11.44 -14.30 11.59
CA GLY A 12 -10.26 -14.18 12.46
C GLY A 12 -9.74 -12.74 12.64
N PHE A 13 -10.46 -11.74 12.12
CA PHE A 13 -10.14 -10.32 12.30
C PHE A 13 -11.17 -9.62 13.18
N GLU A 14 -10.67 -8.83 14.13
CA GLU A 14 -11.47 -7.96 14.99
C GLU A 14 -11.35 -6.50 14.55
N ILE A 15 -12.42 -5.72 14.70
CA ILE A 15 -12.36 -4.27 14.45
C ILE A 15 -11.73 -3.61 15.67
N LYS A 16 -10.48 -3.16 15.53
CA LYS A 16 -9.77 -2.44 16.60
C LYS A 16 -10.20 -0.98 16.70
N GLN A 17 -10.48 -0.35 15.56
CA GLN A 17 -10.77 1.07 15.49
C GLN A 17 -11.63 1.41 14.29
N VAL A 18 -12.53 2.38 14.49
CA VAL A 18 -13.35 2.97 13.43
C VAL A 18 -13.04 4.45 13.34
N ARG A 19 -12.74 4.94 12.14
CA ARG A 19 -12.58 6.37 11.86
C ARG A 19 -13.62 6.83 10.84
N VAL A 20 -14.44 7.79 11.23
CA VAL A 20 -15.44 8.42 10.35
C VAL A 20 -14.80 9.60 9.64
N VAL A 21 -14.91 9.67 8.32
CA VAL A 21 -14.36 10.74 7.50
C VAL A 21 -15.40 11.26 6.51
N LEU A 22 -15.53 12.59 6.43
CA LEU A 22 -16.25 13.26 5.36
C LEU A 22 -15.28 13.53 4.21
N LYS A 23 -15.59 13.01 3.02
CA LYS A 23 -14.91 13.34 1.75
C LYS A 23 -15.88 14.09 0.85
N SER A 24 -15.38 14.67 -0.25
CA SER A 24 -16.23 15.33 -1.25
C SER A 24 -17.29 14.41 -1.86
N SER A 25 -17.06 13.10 -1.84
CA SER A 25 -17.99 12.08 -2.33
C SER A 25 -18.96 11.56 -1.26
N GLY A 26 -18.86 12.00 -0.01
CA GLY A 26 -19.74 11.60 1.08
C GLY A 26 -19.01 11.12 2.34
N TRP A 27 -19.78 10.55 3.27
CA TRP A 27 -19.28 10.00 4.52
C TRP A 27 -18.77 8.57 4.35
N TYR A 28 -17.64 8.26 4.99
CA TYR A 28 -17.03 6.93 4.99
C TYR A 28 -16.66 6.52 6.41
N ALA A 29 -16.79 5.21 6.70
CA ALA A 29 -16.21 4.57 7.87
C ALA A 29 -14.96 3.78 7.44
N GLN A 30 -13.80 4.16 7.99
CA GLN A 30 -12.55 3.43 7.83
C GLN A 30 -12.42 2.45 9.00
N LEU A 31 -12.35 1.16 8.69
CA LEU A 31 -12.22 0.08 9.68
C LEU A 31 -10.75 -0.35 9.73
N ILE A 32 -10.15 -0.33 10.92
CA ILE A 32 -8.83 -0.90 11.18
C ILE A 32 -9.07 -2.26 11.80
N LEU A 33 -8.62 -3.30 11.10
CA LEU A 33 -8.78 -4.69 11.51
C LEU A 33 -7.48 -5.20 12.13
N GLN A 34 -7.60 -6.00 13.18
CA GLN A 34 -6.49 -6.71 13.81
C GLN A 34 -6.83 -8.21 13.79
N ALA A 35 -5.91 -9.04 13.31
CA ALA A 35 -5.98 -10.47 13.54
C ALA A 35 -5.03 -10.84 14.67
N ASP A 36 -5.47 -11.73 15.56
CA ASP A 36 -4.61 -12.33 16.56
C ASP A 36 -3.88 -13.53 15.93
N VAL A 37 -2.80 -13.22 15.22
CA VAL A 37 -1.96 -14.22 14.56
C VAL A 37 -0.67 -14.35 15.35
N SER A 38 -0.41 -15.54 15.88
CA SER A 38 0.92 -15.91 16.35
C SER A 38 1.82 -16.09 15.13
N VAL A 39 2.61 -15.07 14.82
CA VAL A 39 3.66 -15.19 13.81
C VAL A 39 4.80 -15.96 14.48
N PRO A 40 5.21 -17.13 13.98
CA PRO A 40 6.35 -17.83 14.54
C PRO A 40 7.59 -16.93 14.42
N GLU A 41 8.49 -17.02 15.39
CA GLU A 41 9.85 -16.48 15.27
C GLU A 41 10.73 -17.61 14.73
N PRO A 42 10.83 -17.78 13.39
CA PRO A 42 11.69 -18.82 12.85
C PRO A 42 13.14 -18.51 13.25
N MET A 43 13.85 -19.55 13.69
CA MET A 43 15.31 -19.50 13.64
C MET A 43 15.71 -19.37 12.17
N PRO A 44 16.57 -18.41 11.79
CA PRO A 44 17.10 -18.35 10.45
C PRO A 44 17.77 -19.69 10.12
N ASP A 45 17.26 -20.38 9.11
CA ASP A 45 17.81 -21.64 8.59
C ASP A 45 18.08 -21.49 7.09
N GLY A 46 19.10 -22.19 6.59
CA GLY A 46 19.60 -22.06 5.22
C GLY A 46 20.60 -20.92 4.99
N ASP A 47 20.93 -20.70 3.73
CA ASP A 47 21.92 -19.70 3.33
C ASP A 47 21.34 -18.27 3.40
N PRO A 48 22.07 -17.31 3.97
CA PRO A 48 21.60 -15.93 4.03
C PRO A 48 21.48 -15.35 2.62
N ILE A 49 20.29 -14.82 2.32
CA ILE A 49 20.01 -14.15 1.06
C ILE A 49 20.22 -12.64 1.23
N GLY A 50 21.22 -12.10 0.55
CA GLY A 50 21.42 -10.66 0.44
C GLY A 50 20.42 -10.05 -0.54
N ILE A 51 19.79 -8.95 -0.14
CA ILE A 51 18.84 -8.20 -0.96
C ILE A 51 19.40 -6.80 -1.19
N ASP A 52 19.60 -6.44 -2.46
CA ASP A 52 19.92 -5.07 -2.88
C ASP A 52 18.79 -4.51 -3.76
N LEU A 53 18.39 -3.27 -3.50
CA LEU A 53 17.28 -2.60 -4.20
C LEU A 53 17.83 -1.41 -4.98
N GLY A 54 17.74 -1.47 -6.31
CA GLY A 54 18.39 -0.52 -7.20
C GLY A 54 17.45 0.31 -8.08
N LEU A 55 18.02 1.34 -8.70
CA LEU A 55 17.35 2.15 -9.73
C LEU A 55 17.51 1.55 -11.13
N GLU A 56 18.55 0.74 -11.36
CA GLU A 56 18.78 0.03 -12.61
C GLU A 56 18.01 -1.31 -12.63
N LYS A 57 18.21 -2.14 -11.60
CA LYS A 57 17.43 -3.35 -11.30
C LYS A 57 16.62 -3.12 -10.04
N PHE A 58 15.36 -3.54 -10.02
CA PHE A 58 14.48 -3.34 -8.86
C PHE A 58 14.93 -4.17 -7.65
N LEU A 59 15.31 -5.41 -7.89
CA LEU A 59 15.78 -6.34 -6.87
C LEU A 59 16.97 -7.11 -7.43
N ALA A 60 18.06 -7.14 -6.68
CA ALA A 60 19.18 -8.03 -6.91
C ALA A 60 19.37 -8.91 -5.67
N VAL A 61 19.45 -10.21 -5.90
CA VAL A 61 19.56 -11.22 -4.85
C VAL A 61 20.97 -11.80 -4.88
N SER A 62 21.56 -12.12 -3.72
CA SER A 62 22.91 -12.71 -3.62
C SER A 62 23.07 -14.03 -4.38
N THR A 63 21.97 -14.70 -4.72
CA THR A 63 21.90 -15.91 -5.56
C THR A 63 22.06 -15.61 -7.06
N GLY A 64 22.17 -14.34 -7.45
CA GLY A 64 22.31 -13.89 -8.83
C GLY A 64 20.99 -13.59 -9.55
N GLU A 65 19.85 -13.76 -8.90
CA GLU A 65 18.55 -13.37 -9.46
C GLU A 65 18.43 -11.85 -9.53
N LEU A 66 17.97 -11.35 -10.69
CA LEU A 66 17.75 -9.93 -10.95
C LEU A 66 16.32 -9.71 -11.42
N VAL A 67 15.58 -8.83 -10.74
CA VAL A 67 14.24 -8.38 -11.16
C VAL A 67 14.37 -7.03 -11.84
N GLU A 68 13.90 -6.95 -13.08
CA GLU A 68 13.89 -5.70 -13.84
C GLU A 68 13.06 -4.63 -13.17
N ARG A 69 13.51 -3.38 -13.29
CA ARG A 69 12.76 -2.25 -12.76
C ARG A 69 11.48 -2.00 -13.57
N PRO A 70 10.31 -1.98 -12.91
CA PRO A 70 9.10 -1.48 -13.55
C PRO A 70 9.27 0.00 -13.89
N ARG A 71 9.30 0.33 -15.18
CA ARG A 71 9.46 1.72 -15.66
C ARG A 71 8.18 2.57 -15.56
N PHE A 72 7.16 2.13 -14.83
CA PHE A 72 5.94 2.92 -14.63
C PHE A 72 6.16 4.14 -13.72
N PHE A 73 7.19 4.10 -12.85
CA PHE A 73 7.34 5.12 -11.82
C PHE A 73 7.57 6.52 -12.40
N VAL A 74 8.40 6.64 -13.45
CA VAL A 74 8.74 7.95 -14.05
C VAL A 74 7.50 8.61 -14.65
N ASP A 75 6.71 7.85 -15.41
CA ASP A 75 5.49 8.36 -16.06
C ASP A 75 4.41 8.69 -15.02
N LEU A 76 4.19 7.81 -14.04
CA LEU A 76 3.21 8.04 -12.98
C LEU A 76 3.62 9.22 -12.09
N GLN A 77 4.90 9.38 -11.77
CA GLN A 77 5.41 10.50 -10.99
C GLN A 77 5.23 11.83 -11.75
N SER A 78 5.54 11.84 -13.05
CA SER A 78 5.34 13.01 -13.91
C SER A 78 3.86 13.40 -14.00
N LYS A 79 2.98 12.41 -14.19
CA LYS A 79 1.52 12.59 -14.18
C LYS A 79 1.02 13.10 -12.83
N GLN A 80 1.48 12.53 -11.72
CA GLN A 80 1.10 12.97 -10.38
C GLN A 80 1.50 14.43 -10.14
N ARG A 81 2.74 14.81 -10.50
CA ARG A 81 3.23 16.20 -10.41
C ARG A 81 2.36 17.16 -11.23
N LEU A 82 2.01 16.78 -12.46
CA LEU A 82 1.10 17.57 -13.30
C LEU A 82 -0.27 17.73 -12.65
N LEU A 83 -0.87 16.66 -12.12
CA LEU A 83 -2.17 16.68 -11.46
C LEU A 83 -2.16 17.53 -10.19
N GLN A 84 -1.11 17.43 -9.37
CA GLN A 84 -0.94 18.27 -8.17
C GLN A 84 -0.80 19.75 -8.55
N ARG A 85 -0.05 20.09 -9.61
CA ARG A 85 0.05 21.46 -10.12
C ARG A 85 -1.31 22.00 -10.60
N LYS A 86 -2.06 21.19 -11.35
CA LYS A 86 -3.42 21.54 -11.81
C LYS A 86 -4.36 21.76 -10.62
N LEU A 87 -4.31 20.89 -9.62
CA LEU A 87 -5.11 21.00 -8.40
C LEU A 87 -4.78 22.28 -7.62
N ARG A 88 -3.49 22.59 -7.42
CA ARG A 88 -3.05 23.81 -6.71
C ARG A 88 -3.58 25.08 -7.37
N ASN A 89 -3.61 25.13 -8.69
CA ASN A 89 -4.04 26.30 -9.44
C ASN A 89 -5.57 26.38 -9.62
N LYS A 90 -6.33 25.35 -9.19
CA LYS A 90 -7.79 25.35 -9.30
C LYS A 90 -8.37 26.24 -8.21
N LYS A 91 -9.25 27.18 -8.57
CA LYS A 91 -10.03 27.94 -7.58
C LYS A 91 -10.80 26.95 -6.70
N LYS A 92 -10.62 27.07 -5.39
CA LYS A 92 -11.47 26.34 -4.43
C LYS A 92 -12.90 26.87 -4.60
N GLY A 93 -13.84 25.94 -4.78
CA GLY A 93 -15.25 26.18 -4.55
C GLY A 93 -15.57 25.87 -3.11
#